data_AF-A0A1F6MBC9-F1
#
_entry.id   AF-A0A1F6MBC9-F1
#
_cell.length_a   1.000
_cell.length_b   1.000
_cell.length_c   1.000
_cell.angle_alpha   90.00
_cell.angle_beta   90.00
_cell.angle_gamma   90.00
#
_symmetry.space_group_name_H-M   'P 1'
#
loop_
_entity.id
_entity.type
_entity.pdbx_description
1 polymer ?
#
loop_
_entity_poly.entity_id
_entity_poly.type
_entity_poly.pdbx_seq_one_letter_code
_entity_poly.pdbx_strand_id
1 'polypeptide(L)'
;MFELNYWAILVAALAAMVIGGMWYGPLFGKVWMRLTGISQEKIDEIKKKGMAKSYILNFVGYLVMAYVLAYFVLGWSTSQPELNPVSIGLQTGFWLWLGLIATSSMSPVLWEGRSWKFWFLNNGYSLLKLLAMGAILGTWR
;
A
#
# COMPACT_ATOMS: atom_id res chain seq x y z
N MET A 1 -2.79 5.43 -26.40
CA MET A 1 -2.12 4.83 -25.22
C MET A 1 -2.15 5.87 -24.12
N PHE A 2 -2.40 5.51 -22.86
CA PHE A 2 -2.45 6.49 -21.77
C PHE A 2 -1.06 7.08 -21.53
N GLU A 3 -0.95 8.42 -21.47
CA GLU A 3 0.28 9.11 -21.08
C GLU A 3 0.35 9.19 -19.56
N LEU A 4 1.33 8.51 -18.96
CA LEU A 4 1.47 8.44 -17.51
C LEU A 4 2.48 9.45 -17.00
N ASN A 5 2.12 10.14 -15.92
CA ASN A 5 3.03 11.02 -15.19
C ASN A 5 3.98 10.19 -14.29
N TYR A 6 5.20 9.95 -14.78
CA TYR A 6 6.20 9.17 -14.04
C TYR A 6 6.63 9.82 -12.72
N TRP A 7 6.56 11.16 -12.60
CA TRP A 7 6.79 11.83 -11.32
C TRP A 7 5.69 11.51 -10.31
N ALA A 8 4.43 11.44 -10.75
CA ALA A 8 3.30 11.06 -9.88
C ALA A 8 3.47 9.64 -9.34
N ILE A 9 3.90 8.72 -10.20
CA ILE A 9 4.20 7.33 -9.84
C ILE A 9 5.32 7.26 -8.81
N LEU A 10 6.40 8.01 -9.02
CA LEU A 10 7.53 8.06 -8.08
C LEU A 10 7.10 8.59 -6.72
N VAL A 11 6.36 9.71 -6.69
CA VAL A 11 5.89 10.33 -5.45
C VAL A 11 4.87 9.45 -4.72
N ALA A 12 3.97 8.78 -5.44
CA ALA A 12 3.05 7.81 -4.86
C ALA A 12 3.78 6.64 -4.20
N ALA A 13 4.83 6.11 -4.85
CA ALA A 13 5.64 5.03 -4.28
C ALA A 13 6.42 5.49 -3.02
N LEU A 14 6.95 6.71 -3.03
CA LEU A 14 7.62 7.30 -1.86
C LEU A 14 6.65 7.52 -0.70
N ALA A 15 5.44 8.03 -0.98
CA ALA A 15 4.40 8.18 0.03
C ALA A 15 4.04 6.83 0.67
N ALA A 16 3.94 5.76 -0.13
CA ALA A 16 3.70 4.41 0.37
C ALA A 16 4.83 3.91 1.30
N MET A 17 6.10 4.22 1.00
CA MET A 17 7.24 3.91 1.89
C MET A 17 7.10 4.62 3.25
N VAL A 18 6.77 5.91 3.23
CA VAL A 18 6.58 6.70 4.46
C VAL A 18 5.43 6.14 5.29
N ILE A 19 4.29 5.84 4.66
CA ILE A 19 3.13 5.24 5.34
C ILE A 19 3.51 3.90 5.96
N GLY A 20 4.24 3.03 5.24
CA GLY A 20 4.71 1.75 5.76
C GLY A 20 5.62 1.91 6.99
N GLY A 21 6.58 2.83 6.90
CA GLY A 21 7.48 3.15 8.01
C GLY A 21 6.75 3.69 9.25
N MET A 22 5.77 4.57 9.06
CA MET A 22 4.95 5.11 10.15
C MET A 22 4.02 4.04 10.75
N TRP A 23 3.39 3.23 9.90
CA TRP A 23 2.42 2.21 10.32
C TRP A 23 3.06 1.11 11.14
N TYR A 24 4.10 0.45 10.61
CA TYR A 24 4.79 -0.66 11.28
C TYR A 24 5.92 -0.21 12.21
N GLY A 25 6.23 1.08 12.26
CA GLY A 25 7.13 1.67 13.25
C GLY A 25 6.35 2.24 14.44
N PRO A 26 6.23 3.57 14.55
CA PRO A 26 5.71 4.24 15.75
C PRO A 26 4.22 3.95 16.04
N LEU A 27 3.37 3.78 15.03
CA LEU A 27 1.92 3.66 15.24
C LEU A 27 1.51 2.27 15.74
N PHE A 28 1.87 1.23 14.99
CA PHE A 28 1.40 -0.14 15.24
C PHE A 28 2.52 -1.18 15.28
N GLY A 29 3.81 -0.80 15.29
CA GLY A 29 4.92 -1.75 15.31
C GLY A 29 4.87 -2.72 16.50
N LYS A 30 4.55 -2.23 17.71
CA LYS A 30 4.37 -3.08 18.90
C LYS A 30 3.20 -4.05 18.77
N VAL A 31 2.11 -3.61 18.15
CA VAL A 31 0.93 -4.46 17.89
C VAL A 31 1.27 -5.53 16.87
N TRP A 32 1.95 -5.16 15.78
CA TRP A 32 2.42 -6.08 14.74
C TRP A 32 3.37 -7.15 15.32
N MET A 33 4.34 -6.76 16.15
CA MET A 33 5.25 -7.71 16.81
C MET A 33 4.48 -8.73 17.66
N ARG A 34 3.52 -8.26 18.48
CA ARG A 34 2.68 -9.14 19.29
C ARG A 34 1.86 -10.12 18.45
N LEU A 35 1.30 -9.65 17.33
CA LEU A 35 0.45 -10.48 16.46
C LEU A 35 1.25 -11.46 15.60
N THR A 36 2.53 -11.19 15.35
CA THR A 36 3.40 -12.04 14.53
C THR A 36 4.32 -12.94 15.36
N GLY A 37 4.51 -12.64 16.64
CA GLY A 37 5.47 -13.32 17.52
C GLY A 37 6.93 -12.97 17.21
N ILE A 38 7.18 -11.95 16.38
CA ILE A 38 8.55 -11.50 16.08
C ILE A 38 9.07 -10.70 17.27
N SER A 39 10.15 -11.19 17.87
CA SER A 39 10.79 -10.54 19.02
C SER A 39 11.62 -9.31 18.62
N GLN A 40 11.88 -8.44 19.59
CA GLN A 40 12.75 -7.28 19.38
C GLN A 40 14.18 -7.71 19.04
N GLU A 41 14.69 -8.80 19.66
CA GLU A 41 16.05 -9.29 19.35
C GLU A 41 16.16 -9.68 17.88
N LYS A 42 15.16 -10.38 17.33
CA LYS A 42 15.14 -10.78 15.92
C LYS A 42 15.14 -9.57 14.98
N ILE A 43 14.42 -8.50 15.34
CA ILE A 43 14.42 -7.25 14.57
C ILE A 43 15.81 -6.59 14.60
N ASP A 44 16.46 -6.57 15.76
CA ASP A 44 17.76 -5.93 15.91
C ASP A 44 18.86 -6.73 15.18
N GLU A 45 18.79 -8.05 15.16
CA GLU A 45 19.63 -8.90 14.32
C GLU A 45 19.46 -8.61 12.83
N ILE A 46 18.20 -8.48 12.38
CA ILE A 46 17.87 -8.14 11.00
C ILE A 46 18.44 -6.75 10.64
N LYS A 47 18.31 -5.77 11.54
CA LYS A 47 18.90 -4.43 11.33
C LYS A 47 20.41 -4.46 11.22
N LYS A 48 21.10 -5.26 12.05
CA LYS A 48 22.57 -5.42 11.99
C LYS A 48 23.05 -5.99 10.65
N LYS A 49 22.26 -6.87 10.03
CA LYS A 49 22.55 -7.44 8.70
C LYS A 49 22.30 -6.44 7.55
N GLY A 50 21.73 -5.27 7.85
CA GLY A 50 21.38 -4.25 6.87
C GLY A 50 20.04 -4.54 6.20
N MET A 51 19.23 -3.48 6.07
CA MET A 51 17.87 -3.55 5.52
C MET A 51 17.74 -2.94 4.11
N ALA A 52 18.84 -2.43 3.56
CA ALA A 52 18.84 -1.70 2.29
C ALA A 52 18.18 -2.51 1.16
N LYS A 53 18.56 -3.78 0.99
CA LYS A 53 17.99 -4.67 -0.03
C LYS A 53 16.48 -4.80 0.10
N SER A 54 15.97 -5.01 1.32
CA SER A 54 14.54 -5.14 1.59
C SER A 54 13.77 -3.86 1.28
N TYR A 55 14.33 -2.70 1.65
CA TYR A 55 13.72 -1.41 1.34
C TYR A 55 13.70 -1.13 -0.16
N ILE A 56 14.78 -1.44 -0.90
CA ILE A 56 14.83 -1.27 -2.35
C ILE A 56 13.80 -2.18 -3.03
N LEU A 57 13.74 -3.45 -2.67
CA LEU A 57 12.75 -4.38 -3.24
C LEU A 57 11.31 -3.95 -2.94
N ASN A 58 11.04 -3.48 -1.72
CA ASN A 58 9.73 -2.96 -1.37
C ASN A 58 9.37 -1.70 -2.17
N PHE A 59 10.33 -0.80 -2.35
CA PHE A 59 10.13 0.41 -3.17
C PHE A 59 9.86 0.08 -4.63
N VAL A 60 10.58 -0.87 -5.22
CA VAL A 60 10.30 -1.38 -6.58
C VAL A 60 8.89 -1.97 -6.66
N GLY A 61 8.49 -2.74 -5.64
CA GLY A 61 7.11 -3.23 -5.53
C GLY A 61 6.07 -2.10 -5.51
N TYR A 62 6.36 -1.00 -4.80
CA TYR A 62 5.47 0.17 -4.77
C TYR A 62 5.47 0.97 -6.07
N LEU A 63 6.58 1.01 -6.81
CA LEU A 63 6.61 1.60 -8.16
C LEU A 63 5.71 0.81 -9.12
N VAL A 64 5.80 -0.52 -9.12
CA VAL A 64 4.93 -1.36 -9.94
C VAL A 64 3.46 -1.17 -9.55
N MET A 65 3.17 -1.15 -8.24
CA MET A 65 1.82 -0.90 -7.75
C MET A 65 1.29 0.48 -8.15
N ALA A 66 2.10 1.54 -8.02
CA ALA A 66 1.75 2.90 -8.42
C ALA A 66 1.51 3.00 -9.93
N TYR A 67 2.35 2.36 -10.74
CA TYR A 67 2.23 2.31 -12.19
C TYR A 67 0.91 1.67 -12.64
N VAL A 68 0.58 0.49 -12.08
CA VAL A 68 -0.69 -0.18 -12.37
C VAL A 68 -1.87 0.66 -11.90
N LEU A 69 -1.79 1.23 -10.69
CA LEU A 69 -2.84 2.09 -10.15
C LEU A 69 -3.07 3.33 -11.05
N ALA A 70 -2.01 3.91 -11.61
CA ALA A 70 -2.09 5.07 -12.49
C ALA A 70 -2.90 4.78 -13.76
N TYR A 71 -2.77 3.58 -14.33
CA TYR A 71 -3.61 3.17 -15.47
C TYR A 71 -5.10 3.16 -15.14
N PHE A 72 -5.47 2.60 -13.98
CA PHE A 72 -6.88 2.57 -13.57
C PHE A 72 -7.41 3.97 -13.26
N VAL A 73 -6.61 4.80 -12.58
CA VAL A 73 -6.97 6.20 -12.28
C VAL A 73 -7.21 6.97 -13.57
N LEU A 74 -6.26 6.94 -14.51
CA LEU A 74 -6.38 7.70 -15.75
C LEU A 74 -7.50 7.18 -16.65
N GLY A 75 -7.67 5.86 -16.73
CA GLY A 75 -8.75 5.24 -17.49
C GLY A 75 -10.14 5.62 -16.96
N TRP A 76 -10.36 5.57 -15.64
CA TRP A 76 -11.61 6.05 -15.05
C TRP A 76 -11.78 7.56 -15.25
N SER A 77 -10.71 8.33 -15.06
CA SER A 77 -10.82 9.78 -15.20
C SER A 77 -11.15 10.24 -16.62
N THR A 78 -10.74 9.47 -17.64
CA THR A 78 -11.06 9.71 -19.04
C THR A 78 -12.53 9.40 -19.34
N SER A 79 -13.12 8.40 -18.67
CA SER A 79 -14.53 8.03 -18.84
C SER A 79 -15.49 8.89 -18.01
N GLN A 80 -14.99 9.60 -17.01
CA GLN A 80 -15.76 10.46 -16.10
C GLN A 80 -15.05 11.81 -15.87
N PRO A 81 -14.95 12.67 -16.89
CA PRO A 81 -14.14 13.88 -16.83
C PRO A 81 -14.64 14.89 -15.79
N GLU A 82 -15.95 14.91 -15.52
CA GLU A 82 -16.62 15.82 -14.58
C GLU A 82 -16.30 15.53 -13.10
N LEU A 83 -15.78 14.34 -12.79
CA LEU A 83 -15.50 13.96 -11.41
C LEU A 83 -14.20 14.59 -10.92
N ASN A 84 -14.19 14.94 -9.63
CA ASN A 84 -12.98 15.43 -8.97
C ASN A 84 -11.83 14.40 -9.12
N PRO A 85 -10.65 14.82 -9.62
CA PRO A 85 -9.49 13.95 -9.84
C PRO A 85 -9.06 13.13 -8.61
N VAL A 86 -9.07 13.75 -7.43
CA VAL A 86 -8.70 13.11 -6.17
C VAL A 86 -9.75 12.07 -5.78
N SER A 87 -11.03 12.40 -5.95
CA SER A 87 -12.13 11.46 -5.69
C SER A 87 -12.07 10.22 -6.57
N ILE A 88 -11.66 10.36 -7.84
CA ILE A 88 -11.41 9.22 -8.72
C ILE A 88 -10.24 8.39 -8.18
N GLY A 89 -9.14 9.03 -7.83
CA GLY A 89 -7.97 8.38 -7.22
C GLY A 89 -8.30 7.55 -5.97
N LEU A 90 -9.06 8.15 -5.05
CA LEU A 90 -9.52 7.50 -3.81
C LEU A 90 -10.45 6.32 -4.10
N GLN A 91 -11.42 6.48 -5.01
CA GLN A 91 -12.34 5.40 -5.37
C GLN A 91 -11.62 4.23 -6.04
N THR A 92 -10.71 4.52 -6.98
CA THR A 92 -9.88 3.48 -7.61
C THR A 92 -9.08 2.71 -6.57
N GLY A 93 -8.41 3.41 -5.65
CA GLY A 93 -7.67 2.78 -4.55
C GLY A 93 -8.57 1.91 -3.66
N PHE A 94 -9.76 2.40 -3.30
CA PHE A 94 -10.73 1.68 -2.49
C PHE A 94 -11.26 0.41 -3.17
N TRP A 95 -11.68 0.49 -4.44
CA TRP A 95 -12.26 -0.64 -5.14
C TRP A 95 -11.23 -1.73 -5.46
N LEU A 96 -10.01 -1.34 -5.85
CA LEU A 96 -8.92 -2.31 -6.05
C LEU A 96 -8.49 -2.94 -4.72
N TRP A 97 -8.45 -2.16 -3.63
CA TRP A 97 -8.23 -2.72 -2.30
C TRP A 97 -9.30 -3.74 -1.95
N LEU A 98 -10.58 -3.38 -2.06
CA LEU A 98 -11.69 -4.23 -1.65
C LEU A 98 -11.74 -5.52 -2.48
N GLY A 99 -11.66 -5.39 -3.80
CA GLY A 99 -11.81 -6.51 -4.72
C GLY A 99 -10.60 -7.44 -4.78
N LEU A 100 -9.38 -6.91 -4.65
CA LEU A 100 -8.15 -7.69 -4.90
C LEU A 100 -7.31 -7.96 -3.65
N ILE A 101 -7.35 -7.09 -2.64
CA ILE A 101 -6.48 -7.22 -1.46
C ILE A 101 -7.28 -7.70 -0.25
N ALA A 102 -8.37 -7.02 0.11
CA ALA A 102 -9.17 -7.35 1.28
C ALA A 102 -9.67 -8.79 1.19
N THR A 103 -10.32 -9.15 0.09
CA THR A 103 -10.85 -10.50 -0.15
C THR A 103 -9.76 -11.57 -0.20
N SER A 104 -8.70 -11.36 -0.98
CA SER A 104 -7.65 -12.38 -1.17
C SER A 104 -6.82 -12.63 0.10
N SER A 105 -6.64 -11.59 0.91
CA SER A 105 -5.87 -11.68 2.16
C SER A 105 -6.66 -12.29 3.32
N MET A 106 -7.93 -12.65 3.14
CA MET A 106 -8.70 -13.41 4.15
C MET A 106 -8.21 -14.86 4.26
N SER A 107 -7.62 -15.43 3.21
CA SER A 107 -7.19 -16.83 3.18
C SER A 107 -6.30 -17.24 4.37
N PRO A 108 -5.25 -16.49 4.76
CA PRO A 108 -4.47 -16.79 5.96
C PRO A 108 -5.27 -16.82 7.27
N VAL A 109 -6.37 -16.07 7.38
CA VAL A 109 -7.24 -16.10 8.56
C VAL A 109 -8.13 -17.35 8.53
N LEU A 110 -8.73 -17.63 7.38
CA LEU A 110 -9.69 -18.71 7.21
C LEU A 110 -9.03 -20.09 7.26
N TRP A 111 -7.81 -20.20 6.74
CA TRP A 111 -7.15 -21.50 6.51
C TRP A 111 -5.85 -21.70 7.28
N GLU A 112 -5.12 -20.64 7.61
CA GLU A 112 -3.81 -20.73 8.30
C GLU A 112 -3.89 -20.34 9.79
N GLY A 113 -5.10 -20.08 10.30
CA GLY A 113 -5.32 -19.75 11.72
C GLY A 113 -4.76 -18.39 12.15
N ARG A 114 -4.50 -17.46 11.21
CA ARG A 114 -4.11 -16.08 11.56
C ARG A 114 -5.28 -15.36 12.22
N SER A 115 -4.97 -14.44 13.14
CA SER A 115 -6.02 -13.68 13.83
C SER A 115 -6.67 -12.61 12.94
N TRP A 116 -7.97 -12.36 13.12
CA TRP A 116 -8.65 -11.22 12.49
C TRP A 116 -8.00 -9.87 12.82
N LYS A 117 -7.40 -9.72 14.00
CA LYS A 117 -6.62 -8.53 14.37
C LYS A 117 -5.41 -8.32 13.46
N PHE A 118 -4.72 -9.40 13.10
CA PHE A 118 -3.63 -9.35 12.13
C PHE A 118 -4.16 -8.95 10.74
N TRP A 119 -5.30 -9.49 10.33
CA TRP A 119 -5.91 -9.13 9.06
C TRP A 119 -6.29 -7.64 9.00
N PHE A 120 -6.99 -7.11 10.00
CA PHE A 120 -7.36 -5.69 10.04
C PHE A 120 -6.14 -4.78 10.08
N LEU A 121 -5.08 -5.16 10.80
CA LEU A 121 -3.85 -4.38 10.85
C LEU A 121 -3.20 -4.25 9.47
N ASN A 122 -3.08 -5.36 8.73
CA ASN A 122 -2.45 -5.36 7.41
C ASN A 122 -3.38 -4.80 6.31
N ASN A 123 -4.69 -5.03 6.41
CA ASN A 123 -5.64 -4.50 5.43
C ASN A 123 -5.95 -3.03 5.64
N GLY A 124 -5.96 -2.54 6.87
CA GLY A 124 -6.02 -1.10 7.15
C GLY A 124 -4.81 -0.37 6.59
N TYR A 125 -3.62 -0.96 6.75
CA TYR A 125 -2.40 -0.46 6.11
C TYR A 125 -2.52 -0.41 4.59
N SER A 126 -2.90 -1.53 3.96
CA SER A 126 -2.95 -1.62 2.50
C SER A 126 -4.01 -0.68 1.92
N LEU A 127 -5.14 -0.49 2.59
CA LEU A 127 -6.16 0.49 2.24
C LEU A 127 -5.60 1.90 2.28
N LEU A 128 -5.08 2.34 3.44
CA LEU A 128 -4.53 3.69 3.60
C LEU A 128 -3.46 4.00 2.56
N LYS A 129 -2.57 3.03 2.32
CA LYS A 129 -1.53 3.12 1.30
C LYS A 129 -2.13 3.32 -0.10
N LEU A 130 -3.10 2.50 -0.51
CA LEU A 130 -3.72 2.61 -1.83
C LEU A 130 -4.53 3.90 -2.00
N LEU A 131 -5.22 4.36 -0.96
CA LEU A 131 -5.92 5.64 -0.97
C LEU A 131 -4.95 6.80 -1.16
N ALA A 132 -3.84 6.83 -0.42
CA ALA A 132 -2.83 7.87 -0.54
C ALA A 132 -2.18 7.87 -1.93
N MET A 133 -1.78 6.69 -2.43
CA MET A 133 -1.22 6.56 -3.78
C MET A 133 -2.24 7.00 -4.84
N GLY A 134 -3.50 6.56 -4.72
CA GLY A 134 -4.58 6.91 -5.63
C GLY A 134 -4.85 8.41 -5.65
N ALA A 135 -4.91 9.06 -4.48
CA ALA A 135 -5.09 10.51 -4.37
C ALA A 135 -3.96 11.30 -5.06
N ILE A 136 -2.70 10.90 -4.85
CA ILE A 136 -1.53 11.54 -5.49
C ILE A 136 -1.62 11.40 -7.01
N LEU A 137 -1.85 10.17 -7.50
CA LEU A 137 -1.98 9.89 -8.93
C LEU A 137 -3.16 10.63 -9.56
N GLY A 138 -4.29 10.69 -8.85
CA GLY A 138 -5.46 11.45 -9.26
C GLY A 138 -5.18 12.94 -9.35
N THR A 139 -4.38 13.51 -8.46
CA THR A 139 -4.05 14.95 -8.48
C THR A 139 -3.18 15.32 -9.68
N TRP A 140 -2.31 14.42 -10.14
CA TRP A 140 -1.33 14.65 -11.22
C TRP A 140 -1.70 13.92 -12.53
N ARG A 141 -2.98 13.60 -12.69
CA ARG A 141 -3.53 12.90 -13.85
C ARG A 141 -3.52 13.74 -15.11
#